data_AF-A0A8D4VMG0-F1
#
_entry.id   AF-A0A8D4VMG0-F1
#
_cell.length_a   1.000
_cell.length_b   1.000
_cell.length_c   1.000
_cell.angle_alpha   90.00
_cell.angle_beta   90.00
_cell.angle_gamma   90.00
#
_symmetry.space_group_name_H-M   'P 1'
#
loop_
_entity.id
_entity.type
_entity.pdbx_description
1 polymer ?
#
loop_
_entity_poly.entity_id
_entity_poly.type
_entity_poly.pdbx_seq_one_letter_code
_entity_poly.pdbx_strand_id
1 'polypeptide(L)'
;MNTADTPSGTLVHAPDLSWSQVRETVLLLQLAMGQIEAALTESHSSVAVLTESFTAMAGYIGALNDALADAAPVEQPPDDLKNTAAQLTGMVNQAIVAFQFYDKLTQRIGHVSESLDGLSALVGDQRRLFNPQEWASLQQAIRSKYTTAEEREMFDAVINGMPVQQALQHFVSEMKNKGDDIEFF
;
A
#
# COMPACT_ATOMS: atom_id res chain seq x y z
N MET A 1 40.17 30.09 7.25
CA MET A 1 38.93 29.44 7.72
C MET A 1 38.66 28.29 6.78
N ASN A 2 39.27 27.12 7.02
CA ASN A 2 39.02 25.94 6.20
C ASN A 2 39.41 24.66 6.94
N THR A 3 38.64 23.62 6.65
CA THR A 3 38.84 22.18 6.89
C THR A 3 38.88 21.73 8.35
N ALA A 4 37.69 21.39 8.87
CA ALA A 4 37.54 20.43 9.96
C ALA A 4 38.00 19.06 9.46
N ASP A 5 39.21 18.70 9.88
CA ASP A 5 39.85 17.42 9.66
C ASP A 5 39.04 16.34 10.41
N THR A 6 38.28 15.53 9.66
CA THR A 6 37.57 14.38 10.22
C THR A 6 38.56 13.23 10.24
N PRO A 7 38.90 12.65 11.40
CA PRO A 7 39.95 11.63 11.45
C PRO A 7 39.49 10.38 10.70
N SER A 8 40.20 10.08 9.61
CA SER A 8 40.16 8.79 8.92
C SER A 8 40.83 7.73 9.81
N GLY A 9 40.10 7.26 10.83
CA GLY A 9 40.48 6.16 11.71
C GLY A 9 39.72 4.88 11.36
N THR A 10 40.40 3.73 11.39
CA THR A 10 39.83 2.42 11.08
C THR A 10 38.65 2.07 11.99
N LEU A 11 37.46 1.80 11.42
CA LEU A 11 36.24 1.35 12.12
C LEU A 11 36.34 -0.07 12.75
N VAL A 12 37.53 -0.68 12.75
CA VAL A 12 37.80 -2.04 13.26
C VAL A 12 37.48 -2.20 14.75
N HIS A 13 37.42 -1.11 15.52
CA HIS A 13 37.17 -1.15 16.97
C HIS A 13 35.76 -0.72 17.40
N ALA A 14 34.84 -0.41 16.48
CA ALA A 14 33.44 -0.12 16.81
C ALA A 14 32.41 -0.71 15.79
N PRO A 15 32.56 -1.96 15.32
CA PRO A 15 31.60 -2.54 14.39
C PRO A 15 30.19 -2.61 15.00
N ASP A 16 30.09 -2.88 16.30
CA ASP A 16 28.81 -3.05 17.00
C ASP A 16 27.99 -1.76 17.14
N LEU A 17 28.65 -0.59 17.17
CA LEU A 17 27.97 0.69 17.38
C LEU A 17 27.13 1.12 16.16
N SER A 18 27.61 0.75 14.96
CA SER A 18 26.87 0.99 13.71
C SER A 18 25.64 0.08 13.62
N TRP A 19 25.79 -1.20 13.97
CA TRP A 19 24.69 -2.16 13.90
C TRP A 19 23.71 -2.04 15.06
N SER A 20 24.13 -1.56 16.24
CA SER A 20 23.22 -1.22 17.32
C SER A 20 22.30 -0.06 16.93
N GLN A 21 22.83 0.97 16.26
CA GLN A 21 22.05 2.09 15.75
C GLN A 21 21.11 1.66 14.61
N VAL A 22 21.58 0.81 13.70
CA VAL A 22 20.73 0.23 12.65
C VAL A 22 19.61 -0.59 13.28
N ARG A 23 19.90 -1.45 14.26
CA ARG A 23 18.90 -2.24 14.98
C ARG A 23 17.85 -1.35 15.66
N GLU A 24 18.29 -0.33 16.37
CA GLU A 24 17.41 0.62 17.05
C GLU A 24 16.53 1.39 16.05
N THR A 25 17.11 1.82 14.94
CA THR A 25 16.36 2.49 13.87
C THR A 25 15.31 1.57 13.25
N VAL A 26 15.66 0.31 12.97
CA VAL A 26 14.70 -0.68 12.44
C VAL A 26 13.57 -0.94 13.44
N LEU A 27 13.87 -1.05 14.74
CA LEU A 27 12.86 -1.19 15.79
C LEU A 27 11.90 0.01 15.85
N LEU A 28 12.42 1.23 15.72
CA LEU A 28 11.58 2.44 15.68
C LEU A 28 10.71 2.50 14.42
N LEU A 29 11.24 2.06 13.27
CA LEU A 29 10.45 1.95 12.03
C LEU A 29 9.36 0.89 12.13
N GLN A 30 9.64 -0.26 12.75
CA GLN A 30 8.64 -1.29 13.04
C GLN A 30 7.52 -0.75 13.94
N LEU A 31 7.88 -0.02 15.00
CA LEU A 31 6.90 0.59 15.89
C LEU A 31 6.01 1.60 15.15
N ALA A 32 6.61 2.49 14.36
CA ALA A 32 5.87 3.46 13.56
C ALA A 32 4.93 2.76 12.55
N MET A 33 5.39 1.65 11.95
CA MET A 33 4.56 0.86 11.05
C MET A 33 3.39 0.19 11.79
N GLY A 34 3.65 -0.43 12.94
CA GLY A 34 2.61 -1.02 13.78
C GLY A 34 1.57 0.00 14.26
N GLN A 35 1.98 1.25 14.51
CA GLN A 35 1.05 2.34 14.83
C GLN A 35 0.13 2.70 13.65
N ILE A 36 0.67 2.76 12.43
CA ILE A 36 -0.13 2.99 11.21
C ILE A 36 -1.07 1.81 10.96
N GLU A 37 -0.60 0.58 11.13
CA GLU A 37 -1.42 -0.64 10.96
C GLU A 37 -2.58 -0.69 11.97
N ALA A 38 -2.32 -0.32 13.23
CA ALA A 38 -3.36 -0.20 14.25
C ALA A 38 -4.38 0.90 13.90
N ALA A 39 -3.93 2.07 13.45
CA ALA A 39 -4.82 3.16 13.03
C ALA A 39 -5.68 2.77 11.82
N LEU A 40 -5.11 2.03 10.86
CA LEU A 40 -5.87 1.49 9.75
C LEU A 40 -6.87 0.44 10.22
N THR A 41 -6.46 -0.52 11.05
CA THR A 41 -7.37 -1.54 11.59
C THR A 41 -8.53 -0.91 12.40
N GLU A 42 -8.27 0.15 13.16
CA GLU A 42 -9.32 0.89 13.86
C GLU A 42 -10.34 1.52 12.87
N SER A 43 -9.85 2.06 11.75
CA SER A 43 -10.71 2.58 10.67
C SER A 43 -11.48 1.49 9.92
N HIS A 44 -11.04 0.23 9.94
CA HIS A 44 -11.66 -0.89 9.22
C HIS A 44 -13.13 -1.09 9.59
N SER A 45 -13.49 -0.86 10.86
CA SER A 45 -14.88 -0.94 11.32
C SER A 45 -15.80 0.07 10.63
N SER A 46 -15.30 1.29 10.41
CA SER A 46 -16.05 2.37 9.74
C SER A 46 -16.14 2.13 8.24
N VAL A 47 -15.06 1.61 7.65
CA VAL A 47 -14.98 1.28 6.22
C VAL A 47 -15.89 0.09 5.88
N ALA A 48 -15.91 -0.97 6.69
CA ALA A 48 -16.79 -2.13 6.48
C ALA A 48 -18.28 -1.76 6.52
N VAL A 49 -18.69 -0.92 7.48
CA VAL A 49 -20.07 -0.42 7.57
C VAL A 49 -20.43 0.43 6.35
N LEU A 50 -19.50 1.24 5.84
CA LEU A 50 -19.71 1.99 4.61
C LEU A 50 -19.84 1.04 3.40
N THR A 51 -18.99 0.01 3.26
CA THR A 51 -19.09 -1.00 2.18
C THR A 51 -20.44 -1.70 2.18
N GLU A 52 -20.90 -2.15 3.35
CA GLU A 52 -22.19 -2.81 3.50
C GLU A 52 -23.34 -1.85 3.17
N SER A 53 -23.26 -0.59 3.63
CA SER A 53 -24.25 0.45 3.34
C SER A 53 -24.33 0.77 1.84
N PHE A 54 -23.19 0.86 1.15
CA PHE A 54 -23.16 1.10 -0.30
C PHE A 54 -23.64 -0.10 -1.11
N THR A 55 -23.30 -1.33 -0.70
CA THR A 55 -23.82 -2.55 -1.33
C THR A 55 -25.34 -2.66 -1.15
N ALA A 56 -25.84 -2.34 0.04
CA ALA A 56 -27.28 -2.27 0.30
C ALA A 56 -27.96 -1.17 -0.52
N MET A 57 -27.35 0.02 -0.62
CA MET A 57 -27.85 1.10 -1.50
C MET A 57 -27.90 0.66 -2.96
N ALA A 58 -26.87 -0.03 -3.46
CA ALA A 58 -26.85 -0.63 -4.81
C ALA A 58 -28.05 -1.57 -5.02
N GLY A 59 -28.30 -2.45 -4.06
CA GLY A 59 -29.43 -3.38 -4.06
C GLY A 59 -30.78 -2.66 -4.05
N TYR A 60 -30.93 -1.62 -3.23
CA TYR A 60 -32.15 -0.82 -3.19
C TYR A 60 -32.39 -0.05 -4.48
N ILE A 61 -31.36 0.50 -5.12
CA ILE A 61 -31.48 1.14 -6.44
C ILE A 61 -31.91 0.13 -7.51
N GLY A 62 -31.29 -1.06 -7.53
CA GLY A 62 -31.66 -2.13 -8.45
C GLY A 62 -33.13 -2.53 -8.31
N ALA A 63 -33.55 -2.81 -7.08
CA ALA A 63 -34.94 -3.13 -6.77
C ALA A 63 -35.92 -1.99 -7.14
N LEU A 64 -35.50 -0.73 -6.99
CA LEU A 64 -36.31 0.43 -7.35
C LEU A 64 -36.45 0.58 -8.87
N ASN A 65 -35.38 0.33 -9.63
CA ASN A 65 -35.41 0.29 -11.09
C ASN A 65 -36.30 -0.85 -11.62
N ASP A 66 -36.19 -2.04 -11.03
CA ASP A 66 -37.01 -3.20 -11.41
C ASP A 66 -38.50 -2.93 -11.13
N ALA A 67 -38.83 -2.37 -9.95
CA ALA A 67 -40.20 -2.00 -9.60
C ALA A 67 -40.78 -0.90 -10.51
N LEU A 68 -39.95 0.03 -10.99
CA LEU A 68 -40.35 1.04 -11.97
C LEU A 68 -40.58 0.45 -13.37
N ALA A 69 -39.84 -0.59 -13.74
CA ALA A 69 -40.01 -1.27 -15.03
C ALA A 69 -41.28 -2.16 -15.07
N ASP A 70 -41.66 -2.74 -13.92
CA ASP A 70 -42.82 -3.63 -13.78
C ASP A 70 -44.14 -2.86 -13.49
N ALA A 71 -44.04 -1.60 -13.09
CA ALA A 71 -45.20 -0.73 -12.92
C ALA A 71 -45.90 -0.46 -14.26
N ALA A 72 -47.23 -0.58 -14.28
CA ALA A 72 -48.10 -0.30 -15.43
C ALA A 72 -47.71 1.03 -16.13
N PRO A 73 -47.91 1.16 -17.45
CA PRO A 73 -47.30 2.21 -18.25
C PRO A 73 -47.80 3.59 -17.82
N VAL A 74 -47.06 4.22 -16.91
CA VAL A 74 -46.99 5.67 -16.83
C VAL A 74 -46.14 6.08 -18.01
N GLU A 75 -46.64 6.98 -18.85
CA GLU A 75 -46.08 7.28 -20.19
C GLU A 75 -44.59 7.64 -20.19
N GLN A 76 -44.02 8.02 -19.04
CA GLN A 76 -42.58 8.03 -18.74
C GLN A 76 -42.38 8.10 -17.22
N PRO A 77 -41.50 7.29 -16.60
CA PRO A 77 -40.93 7.65 -15.31
C PRO A 77 -40.30 9.05 -15.43
N PRO A 78 -40.44 9.96 -14.44
CA PRO A 78 -39.82 11.27 -14.52
C PRO A 78 -38.33 11.13 -14.83
N ASP A 79 -37.82 11.82 -15.84
CA ASP A 79 -36.40 11.73 -16.23
C ASP A 79 -35.46 12.00 -15.04
N ASP A 80 -35.90 12.83 -14.09
CA ASP A 80 -35.22 13.10 -12.82
C ASP A 80 -34.99 11.83 -11.97
N LEU A 81 -35.94 10.89 -11.97
CA LEU A 81 -35.84 9.65 -11.20
C LEU A 81 -34.82 8.69 -11.84
N LYS A 82 -34.81 8.60 -13.18
CA LYS A 82 -33.82 7.81 -13.93
C LYS A 82 -32.41 8.40 -13.77
N ASN A 83 -32.28 9.72 -13.87
CA ASN A 83 -31.01 10.42 -13.67
C ASN A 83 -30.50 10.23 -12.23
N THR A 84 -31.38 10.34 -11.24
CA THR A 84 -31.03 10.10 -9.84
C THR A 84 -30.55 8.66 -9.62
N ALA A 85 -31.24 7.66 -10.17
CA ALA A 85 -30.83 6.25 -10.08
C ALA A 85 -29.49 5.97 -10.77
N ALA A 86 -29.23 6.57 -11.93
CA ALA A 86 -27.96 6.47 -12.65
C ALA A 86 -26.81 7.11 -11.86
N GLN A 87 -27.03 8.30 -11.28
CA GLN A 87 -26.06 8.96 -10.42
C GLN A 87 -25.75 8.13 -9.16
N LEU A 88 -26.78 7.57 -8.53
CA LEU A 88 -26.61 6.73 -7.34
C LEU A 88 -25.82 5.45 -7.67
N THR A 89 -26.06 4.84 -8.83
CA THR A 89 -25.28 3.69 -9.32
C THR A 89 -23.81 4.07 -9.55
N GLY A 90 -23.55 5.23 -10.14
CA GLY A 90 -22.19 5.75 -10.31
C GLY A 90 -21.48 6.00 -8.98
N MET A 91 -22.17 6.56 -8.00
CA MET A 91 -21.63 6.78 -6.65
C MET A 91 -21.30 5.47 -5.92
N VAL A 92 -22.14 4.43 -6.07
CA VAL A 92 -21.85 3.09 -5.52
C VAL A 92 -20.59 2.50 -6.15
N ASN A 93 -20.46 2.57 -7.47
CA ASN A 93 -19.27 2.06 -8.16
C ASN A 93 -17.99 2.79 -7.68
N GLN A 94 -18.06 4.12 -7.54
CA GLN A 94 -16.95 4.90 -7.00
C GLN A 94 -16.60 4.49 -5.55
N ALA A 95 -17.60 4.21 -4.73
CA ALA A 95 -17.38 3.73 -3.38
C ALA A 95 -16.72 2.34 -3.37
N ILE A 96 -17.13 1.41 -4.24
CA ILE A 96 -16.50 0.09 -4.39
C ILE A 96 -15.02 0.24 -4.75
N VAL A 97 -14.68 1.13 -5.69
CA VAL A 97 -13.28 1.41 -6.06
C VAL A 97 -12.49 1.96 -4.86
N ALA A 98 -13.07 2.89 -4.10
CA ALA A 98 -12.44 3.43 -2.89
C ALA A 98 -12.19 2.35 -1.82
N PHE A 99 -13.06 1.34 -1.70
CA PHE A 99 -12.82 0.21 -0.79
C PHE A 99 -11.72 -0.73 -1.26
N GLN A 100 -11.65 -0.99 -2.56
CA GLN A 100 -10.53 -1.76 -3.12
C GLN A 100 -9.20 -1.06 -2.90
N PHE A 101 -9.18 0.27 -2.95
CA PHE A 101 -8.02 1.06 -2.57
C PHE A 101 -7.64 0.84 -1.09
N TYR A 102 -8.62 0.90 -0.19
CA TYR A 102 -8.38 0.69 1.23
C TYR A 102 -7.84 -0.71 1.55
N ASP A 103 -8.39 -1.76 0.94
CA ASP A 103 -7.91 -3.14 1.08
C ASP A 103 -6.46 -3.26 0.61
N LYS A 104 -6.16 -2.72 -0.58
CA LYS A 104 -4.79 -2.68 -1.13
C LYS A 104 -3.82 -1.91 -0.24
N LEU A 105 -4.25 -0.80 0.37
CA LEU A 105 -3.41 -0.01 1.28
C LEU A 105 -3.07 -0.80 2.54
N THR A 106 -4.07 -1.45 3.14
CA THR A 106 -3.90 -2.29 4.32
C THR A 106 -2.95 -3.46 4.03
N GLN A 107 -3.11 -4.12 2.88
CA GLN A 107 -2.23 -5.20 2.44
C GLN A 107 -0.78 -4.73 2.26
N ARG A 108 -0.56 -3.59 1.58
CA ARG A 108 0.78 -3.02 1.38
C ARG A 108 1.47 -2.72 2.71
N ILE A 109 0.72 -2.23 3.69
CA ILE A 109 1.24 -1.94 5.02
C ILE A 109 1.59 -3.21 5.79
N GLY A 110 0.76 -4.24 5.73
CA GLY A 110 1.10 -5.56 6.27
C GLY A 110 2.38 -6.12 5.66
N HIS A 111 2.57 -5.99 4.34
CA HIS A 111 3.81 -6.42 3.67
C HIS A 111 5.04 -5.66 4.16
N VAL A 112 4.93 -4.34 4.39
CA VAL A 112 6.02 -3.51 4.94
C VAL A 112 6.32 -3.90 6.39
N SER A 113 5.30 -4.09 7.22
CA SER A 113 5.39 -4.54 8.61
C SER A 113 6.20 -5.84 8.72
N GLU A 114 5.78 -6.87 8.00
CA GLU A 114 6.48 -8.16 7.95
C GLU A 114 7.91 -8.06 7.35
N SER A 115 8.16 -7.12 6.44
CA SER A 115 9.51 -6.89 5.87
C SER A 115 10.45 -6.27 6.89
N LEU A 116 9.94 -5.33 7.70
CA LEU A 116 10.68 -4.72 8.80
C LEU A 116 10.92 -5.75 9.93
N ASP A 117 9.99 -6.67 10.18
CA ASP A 117 10.19 -7.82 11.07
C ASP A 117 11.34 -8.72 10.62
N GLY A 118 11.37 -9.09 9.33
CA GLY A 118 12.48 -9.85 8.77
C GLY A 118 13.82 -9.14 8.91
N LEU A 119 13.85 -7.82 8.66
CA LEU A 119 15.03 -6.99 8.80
C LEU A 119 15.51 -6.90 10.26
N SER A 120 14.57 -6.69 11.20
CA SER A 120 14.87 -6.61 12.64
C SER A 120 15.42 -7.92 13.18
N ALA A 121 14.84 -9.06 12.75
CA ALA A 121 15.31 -10.38 13.10
C ALA A 121 16.72 -10.66 12.53
N LEU A 122 16.99 -10.23 11.30
CA LEU A 122 18.31 -10.39 10.67
C LEU A 122 19.38 -9.53 11.38
N VAL A 123 19.08 -8.25 11.63
CA VAL A 123 20.02 -7.32 12.28
C VAL A 123 20.21 -7.65 13.77
N GLY A 124 19.22 -8.29 14.40
CA GLY A 124 19.30 -8.76 15.79
C GLY A 124 20.23 -9.96 16.02
N ASP A 125 20.63 -10.69 14.97
CA ASP A 125 21.51 -11.87 15.06
C ASP A 125 22.87 -11.58 14.42
N GLN A 126 23.90 -11.38 15.25
CA GLN A 126 25.26 -11.11 14.80
C GLN A 126 25.83 -12.18 13.85
N ARG A 127 25.41 -13.45 13.95
CA ARG A 127 25.93 -14.51 13.06
C ARG A 127 25.33 -14.41 11.66
N ARG A 128 24.05 -14.09 11.58
CA ARG A 128 23.30 -13.96 10.31
C ARG A 128 23.61 -12.63 9.62
N LEU A 129 23.82 -11.58 10.41
CA LEU A 129 24.15 -10.24 9.95
C LEU A 129 25.35 -10.21 8.98
N PHE A 130 26.40 -10.97 9.27
CA PHE A 130 27.59 -11.02 8.42
C PHE A 130 27.51 -12.04 7.28
N ASN A 131 26.37 -12.74 7.11
CA ASN A 131 26.16 -13.69 6.04
C ASN A 131 25.41 -13.04 4.85
N PRO A 132 26.06 -12.83 3.69
CA PRO A 132 25.40 -12.26 2.52
C PRO A 132 24.19 -13.06 2.01
N GLN A 133 24.16 -14.38 2.24
CA GLN A 133 23.06 -15.25 1.81
C GLN A 133 21.77 -14.97 2.58
N GLU A 134 21.88 -14.58 3.85
CA GLU A 134 20.73 -14.18 4.68
C GLU A 134 20.11 -12.89 4.15
N TRP A 135 20.93 -11.92 3.74
CA TRP A 135 20.48 -10.69 3.09
C TRP A 135 19.85 -10.94 1.73
N ALA A 136 20.43 -11.81 0.91
CA ALA A 136 19.83 -12.20 -0.37
C ALA A 136 18.47 -12.90 -0.17
N SER A 137 18.37 -13.76 0.84
CA SER A 137 17.11 -14.43 1.19
C SER A 137 16.04 -13.44 1.68
N LEU A 138 16.43 -12.46 2.51
CA LEU A 138 15.55 -11.38 2.93
C LEU A 138 15.07 -10.55 1.74
N GLN A 139 15.97 -10.13 0.84
CA GLN A 139 15.60 -9.41 -0.37
C GLN A 139 14.65 -10.21 -1.24
N GLN A 140 14.87 -11.51 -1.41
CA GLN A 140 13.99 -12.38 -2.19
C GLN A 140 12.61 -12.54 -1.52
N ALA A 141 12.56 -12.65 -0.19
CA ALA A 141 11.31 -12.69 0.56
C ALA A 141 10.51 -11.40 0.39
N ILE A 142 11.17 -10.24 0.52
CA ILE A 142 10.54 -8.92 0.28
C ILE A 142 10.06 -8.82 -1.17
N ARG A 143 10.90 -9.21 -2.14
CA ARG A 143 10.57 -9.19 -3.57
C ARG A 143 9.33 -10.02 -3.90
N SER A 144 9.14 -11.15 -3.21
CA SER A 144 8.02 -12.06 -3.45
C SER A 144 6.65 -11.48 -3.09
N LYS A 145 6.61 -10.47 -2.20
CA LYS A 145 5.38 -9.78 -1.77
C LYS A 145 4.86 -8.78 -2.80
N TYR A 146 5.70 -8.36 -3.74
CA TYR A 146 5.27 -7.56 -4.88
C TYR A 146 4.57 -8.46 -5.88
N THR A 147 3.29 -8.19 -6.12
CA THR A 147 2.42 -9.06 -6.91
C THR A 147 2.42 -8.67 -8.37
N THR A 148 2.63 -7.37 -8.69
CA THR A 148 2.67 -6.89 -10.07
C THR A 148 4.07 -6.91 -10.66
N ALA A 149 4.16 -6.94 -11.99
CA ALA A 149 5.44 -6.93 -12.69
C ALA A 149 6.15 -5.59 -12.50
N GLU A 150 5.39 -4.50 -12.52
CA GLU A 150 5.87 -3.12 -12.37
C GLU A 150 6.45 -2.89 -10.97
N GLU A 151 5.82 -3.45 -9.94
CA GLU A 151 6.33 -3.37 -8.56
C GLU A 151 7.65 -4.13 -8.40
N ARG A 152 7.77 -5.30 -9.03
CA ARG A 152 9.02 -6.08 -9.02
C ARG A 152 10.13 -5.38 -9.78
N GLU A 153 9.81 -4.76 -10.91
CA GLU A 153 10.76 -3.97 -11.69
C GLU A 153 11.24 -2.75 -10.89
N MET A 154 10.34 -2.05 -10.20
CA MET A 154 10.69 -0.96 -9.28
C MET A 154 11.64 -1.45 -8.18
N PHE A 155 11.34 -2.58 -7.54
CA PHE A 155 12.20 -3.17 -6.52
C PHE A 155 13.58 -3.52 -7.10
N ASP A 156 13.63 -4.22 -8.23
CA ASP A 156 14.87 -4.61 -8.88
C ASP A 156 15.70 -3.39 -9.29
N ALA A 157 15.06 -2.31 -9.77
CA ALA A 157 15.74 -1.07 -10.10
C ALA A 157 16.43 -0.45 -8.87
N VAL A 158 15.74 -0.41 -7.72
CA VAL A 158 16.31 0.10 -6.46
C VAL A 158 17.48 -0.77 -6.00
N ILE A 159 17.34 -2.10 -6.01
CA ILE A 159 18.41 -3.02 -5.63
C ILE A 159 19.64 -2.89 -6.54
N ASN A 160 19.43 -2.59 -7.83
CA ASN A 160 20.51 -2.33 -8.79
C ASN A 160 21.11 -0.92 -8.71
N GLY A 161 20.73 -0.11 -7.72
CA GLY A 161 21.34 1.19 -7.44
C GLY A 161 20.60 2.40 -8.02
N MET A 162 19.40 2.22 -8.60
CA MET A 162 18.55 3.35 -8.95
C MET A 162 18.09 4.08 -7.68
N PRO A 163 18.19 5.42 -7.61
CA PRO A 163 17.65 6.17 -6.49
C PRO A 163 16.16 5.88 -6.29
N VAL A 164 15.73 5.63 -5.06
CA VAL A 164 14.34 5.26 -4.72
C VAL A 164 13.32 6.22 -5.31
N GLN A 165 13.58 7.53 -5.25
CA GLN A 165 12.68 8.54 -5.82
C GLN A 165 12.54 8.42 -7.34
N GLN A 166 13.61 8.06 -8.05
CA GLN A 166 13.55 7.87 -9.50
C GLN A 166 12.78 6.60 -9.84
N ALA A 167 13.04 5.48 -9.14
CA ALA A 167 12.32 4.23 -9.34
C ALA A 167 10.80 4.41 -9.11
N LEU A 168 10.41 5.17 -8.08
CA LEU A 168 9.02 5.53 -7.82
C LEU A 168 8.41 6.39 -8.93
N GLN A 169 9.14 7.38 -9.46
CA GLN A 169 8.67 8.19 -10.57
C GLN A 169 8.43 7.36 -11.84
N HIS A 170 9.35 6.44 -12.15
CA HIS A 170 9.19 5.50 -13.26
C HIS A 170 7.96 4.61 -13.06
N PHE A 171 7.80 4.02 -11.88
CA PHE A 171 6.64 3.19 -11.54
C PHE A 171 5.30 3.94 -11.71
N VAL A 172 5.21 5.17 -11.19
CA VAL A 172 4.00 6.00 -11.31
C VAL A 172 3.73 6.38 -12.77
N SER A 173 4.77 6.66 -13.54
CA SER A 173 4.63 6.97 -14.97
C SER A 173 4.12 5.76 -15.77
N GLU A 174 4.68 4.57 -15.55
CA GLU A 174 4.28 3.34 -16.23
C GLU A 174 2.83 2.95 -15.91
N MET A 175 2.44 3.10 -14.64
CA MET A 175 1.07 2.82 -14.23
C MET A 175 0.05 3.80 -14.83
N LYS A 176 0.41 5.08 -14.97
CA LYS A 176 -0.44 6.07 -15.66
C LYS A 176 -0.58 5.79 -17.16
N ASN A 177 0.48 5.28 -17.80
CA ASN A 177 0.49 4.99 -19.23
C ASN A 177 -0.28 3.71 -19.61
N LYS A 178 -0.50 2.77 -18.68
CA LYS A 178 -1.22 1.51 -18.94
C LYS A 178 -2.75 1.60 -18.95
N GLY A 179 -3.32 2.73 -18.52
CA GLY A 179 -4.71 3.10 -18.80
C GLY A 179 -5.79 2.43 -17.93
N ASP A 180 -6.66 3.31 -17.42
CA ASP A 180 -8.02 3.15 -16.90
C ASP A 180 -8.32 2.41 -15.57
N ASP A 181 -9.10 3.12 -14.74
CA ASP A 181 -9.93 2.69 -13.62
C ASP A 181 -9.35 2.43 -12.23
N ILE A 182 -8.18 3.00 -11.91
CA ILE A 182 -7.82 3.18 -10.50
C ILE A 182 -7.27 4.58 -10.30
N GLU A 183 -8.15 5.48 -9.85
CA GLU A 183 -7.73 6.79 -9.34
C GLU A 183 -6.60 6.58 -8.33
N PHE A 184 -5.49 7.24 -8.64
CA PHE A 184 -4.28 7.23 -7.85
C PHE A 184 -4.46 8.10 -6.60
N PHE A 185 -3.86 7.60 -5.51
CA PHE A 185 -3.47 8.26 -4.25
C PHE A 185 -4.43 8.16 -3.08
#